data_AF-A0A1U7TIK2-F1
#
_entry.id   AF-A0A1U7TIK2-F1
#
_cell.length_a   1.000
_cell.length_b   1.000
_cell.length_c   1.000
_cell.angle_alpha   90.00
_cell.angle_beta   90.00
_cell.angle_gamma   90.00
#
_symmetry.space_group_name_H-M   'P 1'
#
loop_
_entity.id
_entity.type
_entity.pdbx_description
1 polymer ?
#
loop_
_entity_poly.entity_id
_entity_poly.type
_entity_poly.pdbx_seq_one_letter_code
_entity_poly.pdbx_strand_id
1 'polypeptide(L)'
;SGFQALALTALLVGLGACAGLPLGALPEMLLPLAFAATLTAFVLSLFLYVKALAAPVSALAPGGSSGNPIYDFFLGRELNPRICSFDFKYFCELRPGLIGWVLINLALLVREVELWGRPSLAMWLVNGFQLLYVGDALWHEEAILTTMDITHDGFGFMLAFGDLAWVPFTYSLQAQFLLYHPQPLELPMASVICLINAVGYYIFRGANSQKNTFRKNPTDPRVAGLETIPTATGRQLLVSGWWGMVRHPNYLGDLIMALAWSLPCGVSHLLPYFYLLYFAALLVHREARDERQCLQKYGLAWREYCRRVPYRIVPYIY
;
A
#
# COMPACT_ATOMS: atom_id res chain seq x y z
N SER A 1 -4.62 6.78 16.65
CA SER A 1 -3.43 6.29 15.94
C SER A 1 -3.76 4.98 15.23
N GLY A 2 -3.20 4.73 14.04
CA GLY A 2 -3.41 3.50 13.28
C GLY A 2 -2.95 2.23 13.99
N PHE A 3 -1.80 2.29 14.69
CA PHE A 3 -1.30 1.15 15.45
C PHE A 3 -2.22 0.75 16.62
N GLN A 4 -2.79 1.74 17.31
CA GLN A 4 -3.80 1.49 18.35
C GLN A 4 -5.05 0.83 17.78
N ALA A 5 -5.48 1.23 16.59
CA ALA A 5 -6.61 0.61 15.91
C ALA A 5 -6.33 -0.86 15.60
N LEU A 6 -5.15 -1.19 15.07
CA LEU A 6 -4.73 -2.58 14.83
C LEU A 6 -4.73 -3.40 16.14
N ALA A 7 -4.14 -2.87 17.21
CA ALA A 7 -4.08 -3.56 18.50
C ALA A 7 -5.47 -3.79 19.09
N LEU A 8 -6.36 -2.79 19.02
CA LEU A 8 -7.74 -2.91 19.47
C LEU A 8 -8.51 -3.92 18.62
N THR A 9 -8.36 -3.91 17.30
CA THR A 9 -8.98 -4.90 16.42
C THR A 9 -8.49 -6.31 16.73
N ALA A 10 -7.17 -6.50 16.91
CA ALA A 10 -6.61 -7.79 17.29
C ALA A 10 -7.16 -8.30 18.64
N LEU A 11 -7.28 -7.41 19.63
CA LEU A 11 -7.88 -7.72 20.92
C LEU A 11 -9.35 -8.12 20.78
N LEU A 12 -10.15 -7.35 20.05
CA LEU A 12 -11.57 -7.66 19.85
C LEU A 12 -11.79 -8.96 19.08
N VAL A 13 -10.96 -9.23 18.06
CA VAL A 13 -11.01 -10.49 17.31
C VAL A 13 -10.59 -11.66 18.19
N GLY A 14 -9.55 -11.50 19.01
CA GLY A 14 -9.12 -12.52 19.99
C GLY A 14 -10.19 -12.82 21.03
N LEU A 15 -10.80 -11.79 21.61
CA LEU A 15 -11.93 -11.93 22.54
C LEU A 15 -13.14 -12.58 21.86
N GLY A 16 -13.45 -12.19 20.63
CA GLY A 16 -14.48 -12.80 19.81
C GLY A 16 -14.22 -14.28 19.58
N ALA A 17 -12.99 -14.66 19.21
CA ALA A 17 -12.59 -16.05 19.02
C ALA A 17 -12.73 -16.86 20.33
N CYS A 18 -12.32 -16.31 21.47
CA CYS A 18 -12.54 -16.94 22.78
C CYS A 18 -14.04 -17.07 23.12
N ALA A 19 -14.89 -16.17 22.64
CA ALA A 19 -16.34 -16.22 22.78
C ALA A 19 -17.04 -17.10 21.73
N GLY A 20 -16.29 -17.80 20.87
CA GLY A 20 -16.83 -18.72 19.87
C GLY A 20 -17.13 -18.10 18.50
N LEU A 21 -16.55 -16.93 18.17
CA LEU A 21 -16.61 -16.37 16.83
C LEU A 21 -15.92 -17.32 15.83
N PRO A 22 -16.63 -17.80 14.79
CA PRO A 22 -16.09 -18.79 13.86
C PRO A 22 -15.17 -18.12 12.82
N LEU A 23 -13.97 -17.71 13.25
CA LEU A 23 -13.02 -17.02 12.37
C LEU A 23 -12.63 -17.88 11.17
N GLY A 24 -12.52 -19.21 11.34
CA GLY A 24 -12.25 -20.16 10.26
C GLY A 24 -13.36 -20.30 9.22
N ALA A 25 -14.57 -19.77 9.45
CA ALA A 25 -15.65 -19.75 8.46
C ALA A 25 -15.57 -18.55 7.51
N LEU A 26 -14.79 -17.50 7.84
CA LEU A 26 -14.65 -16.31 7.01
C LEU A 26 -14.16 -16.61 5.58
N PRO A 27 -13.20 -17.54 5.34
CA PRO A 27 -12.76 -17.91 3.99
C PRO A 27 -13.90 -18.36 3.06
N GLU A 28 -14.95 -19.00 3.59
CA GLU A 28 -16.12 -19.42 2.81
C GLU A 28 -17.00 -18.24 2.39
N MET A 29 -16.89 -17.12 3.11
CA MET A 29 -17.65 -15.88 2.87
C MET A 29 -16.87 -14.83 2.07
N LEU A 30 -15.65 -15.11 1.60
CA LEU A 30 -14.82 -14.10 0.93
C LEU A 30 -15.49 -13.48 -0.29
N LEU A 31 -16.15 -14.28 -1.13
CA LEU A 31 -16.85 -13.77 -2.31
C LEU A 31 -18.07 -12.89 -1.94
N PRO A 32 -19.00 -13.34 -1.06
CA PRO A 32 -20.05 -12.48 -0.53
C PRO A 32 -19.52 -11.18 0.12
N LEU A 33 -18.43 -11.26 0.88
CA LEU A 33 -17.82 -10.10 1.54
C LEU A 33 -17.19 -9.14 0.52
N ALA A 34 -16.53 -9.64 -0.52
CA ALA A 34 -15.98 -8.82 -1.60
C ALA A 34 -17.08 -8.10 -2.38
N PHE A 35 -18.20 -8.78 -2.63
CA PHE A 35 -19.39 -8.17 -3.24
C PHE A 35 -19.99 -7.08 -2.34
N ALA A 36 -20.17 -7.38 -1.04
CA ALA A 36 -20.66 -6.41 -0.07
C ALA A 36 -19.74 -5.18 0.02
N ALA A 37 -18.42 -5.38 0.08
CA ALA A 37 -17.43 -4.30 0.09
C ALA A 37 -17.49 -3.44 -1.19
N THR A 38 -17.67 -4.07 -2.35
CA THR A 38 -17.85 -3.37 -3.63
C THR A 38 -19.12 -2.52 -3.61
N LEU A 39 -20.23 -3.06 -3.11
CA LEU A 39 -21.48 -2.31 -2.98
C LEU A 39 -21.34 -1.16 -1.98
N THR A 40 -20.67 -1.39 -0.84
CA THR A 40 -20.36 -0.33 0.13
C THR A 40 -19.51 0.78 -0.48
N ALA A 41 -18.47 0.44 -1.24
CA ALA A 41 -17.65 1.41 -1.96
C ALA A 41 -18.48 2.23 -2.96
N PHE A 42 -19.39 1.58 -3.70
CA PHE A 42 -20.28 2.25 -4.63
C PHE A 42 -21.24 3.23 -3.92
N VAL A 43 -21.93 2.78 -2.87
CA VAL A 43 -22.86 3.61 -2.09
C VAL A 43 -22.14 4.77 -1.41
N LEU A 44 -20.97 4.51 -0.81
CA LEU A 44 -20.13 5.55 -0.21
C LEU A 44 -19.72 6.59 -1.25
N SER A 45 -19.29 6.15 -2.44
CA SER A 45 -18.87 7.06 -3.52
C SER A 45 -20.03 7.91 -4.04
N LEU A 46 -21.24 7.34 -4.10
CA LEU A 46 -22.45 8.08 -4.47
C LEU A 46 -22.76 9.17 -3.43
N PHE A 47 -22.71 8.81 -2.15
CA PHE A 47 -22.86 9.75 -1.05
C PHE A 47 -21.83 10.89 -1.13
N LEU A 48 -20.56 10.56 -1.34
CA LEU A 48 -19.47 11.53 -1.45
C LEU A 48 -19.62 12.43 -2.68
N TYR A 49 -20.07 11.88 -3.81
CA TYR A 49 -20.34 12.66 -5.01
C TYR A 49 -21.47 13.68 -4.78
N VAL A 50 -22.58 13.26 -4.18
CA VAL A 50 -23.70 14.16 -3.83
C VAL A 50 -23.26 15.23 -2.83
N LYS A 51 -22.51 14.84 -1.79
CA LYS A 51 -21.95 15.78 -0.80
C LYS A 51 -21.06 16.83 -1.48
N ALA A 52 -20.24 16.43 -2.45
CA ALA A 52 -19.33 17.32 -3.14
C ALA A 52 -20.04 18.37 -4.01
N LEU A 53 -21.33 18.21 -4.33
CA LEU A 53 -22.12 19.24 -5.01
C LEU A 53 -22.33 20.49 -4.14
N ALA A 54 -22.30 20.34 -2.82
CA ALA A 54 -22.39 21.44 -1.86
C ALA A 54 -21.02 21.90 -1.33
N ALA A 55 -19.91 21.30 -1.81
CA ALA A 55 -18.58 21.63 -1.34
C ALA A 55 -18.07 22.94 -1.96
N PRO A 56 -17.27 23.73 -1.21
CA PRO A 56 -16.65 24.93 -1.76
C PRO A 56 -15.61 24.56 -2.83
N VAL A 57 -15.42 25.46 -3.81
CA VAL A 57 -14.48 25.25 -4.93
C VAL A 57 -13.05 24.95 -4.45
N SER A 58 -12.64 25.52 -3.31
CA SER A 58 -11.33 25.28 -2.70
C SER A 58 -11.11 23.86 -2.19
N ALA A 59 -12.17 23.09 -1.96
CA ALA A 59 -12.11 21.70 -1.50
C ALA A 59 -12.15 20.69 -2.66
N LEU A 60 -12.36 21.16 -3.90
CA LEU A 60 -12.49 20.28 -5.06
C LEU A 60 -11.12 19.84 -5.58
N ALA A 61 -11.03 18.57 -5.96
CA ALA A 61 -9.88 18.02 -6.65
C ALA A 61 -9.93 18.42 -8.14
N PRO A 62 -8.82 18.93 -8.72
CA PRO A 62 -8.79 19.26 -10.15
C PRO A 62 -9.11 18.05 -11.05
N GLY A 63 -8.64 16.85 -10.67
CA GLY A 63 -8.88 15.63 -11.43
C GLY A 63 -10.35 15.20 -11.50
N GLY A 64 -11.13 15.48 -10.45
CA GLY A 64 -12.56 15.15 -10.39
C GLY A 64 -13.49 16.31 -10.71
N SER A 65 -13.00 17.35 -11.40
CA SER A 65 -13.78 18.53 -11.80
C SER A 65 -13.79 18.67 -13.32
N SER A 66 -13.99 17.58 -14.05
CA SER A 66 -13.93 17.53 -15.52
C SER A 66 -15.20 18.03 -16.21
N GLY A 67 -16.33 18.04 -15.49
CA GLY A 67 -17.66 18.33 -16.06
C GLY A 67 -18.38 17.09 -16.60
N ASN A 68 -17.73 15.92 -16.63
CA ASN A 68 -18.37 14.64 -16.92
C ASN A 68 -18.77 13.95 -15.59
N PRO A 69 -20.08 13.80 -15.30
CA PRO A 69 -20.55 13.23 -14.03
C PRO A 69 -20.02 11.82 -13.74
N ILE A 70 -19.88 10.97 -14.75
CA ILE A 70 -19.42 9.58 -14.59
C ILE A 70 -17.94 9.57 -14.21
N TYR A 71 -17.13 10.39 -14.88
CA TYR A 71 -15.71 10.50 -14.61
C TYR A 71 -15.44 11.14 -13.25
N ASP A 72 -16.19 12.20 -12.92
CA ASP A 72 -16.09 12.91 -11.64
C ASP A 72 -16.57 12.05 -10.46
N PHE A 73 -17.53 11.14 -10.68
CA PHE A 73 -17.91 10.09 -9.71
C PHE A 73 -16.77 9.08 -9.51
N PHE A 74 -16.14 8.65 -10.61
CA PHE A 74 -15.08 7.65 -10.57
C PHE A 74 -13.82 8.17 -9.85
N LEU A 75 -13.34 9.37 -10.20
CA LEU A 75 -12.17 9.98 -9.55
C LEU A 75 -12.49 10.65 -8.22
N GLY A 76 -13.70 11.16 -8.04
CA GLY A 76 -14.11 11.90 -6.85
C GLY A 76 -13.89 13.40 -6.98
N ARG A 77 -14.96 14.17 -6.72
CA ARG A 77 -14.97 15.63 -6.85
C ARG A 77 -14.24 16.34 -5.71
N GLU A 78 -14.42 15.89 -4.47
CA GLU A 78 -13.81 16.50 -3.28
C GLU A 78 -12.43 15.87 -3.04
N LEU A 79 -11.44 16.72 -2.74
CA LEU A 79 -10.07 16.25 -2.49
C LEU A 79 -10.03 15.35 -1.26
N ASN A 80 -10.45 15.86 -0.10
CA ASN A 80 -10.45 15.13 1.16
C ASN A 80 -11.80 15.32 1.86
N PRO A 81 -12.82 14.51 1.51
CA PRO A 81 -14.16 14.68 2.05
C PRO A 81 -14.19 14.40 3.55
N ARG A 82 -14.78 15.33 4.30
CA ARG A 82 -14.87 15.28 5.75
C ARG A 82 -16.28 15.48 6.28
N ILE A 83 -16.58 14.79 7.38
CA ILE A 83 -17.68 15.13 8.28
C ILE A 83 -17.06 15.39 9.65
N CYS A 84 -17.20 16.63 10.14
CA CYS A 84 -16.50 17.09 11.34
C CYS A 84 -14.98 16.84 11.24
N SER A 85 -14.41 16.05 12.15
CA SER A 85 -12.99 15.69 12.16
C SER A 85 -12.67 14.39 11.39
N PHE A 86 -13.68 13.70 10.86
CA PHE A 86 -13.51 12.42 10.18
C PHE A 86 -13.20 12.62 8.70
N ASP A 87 -12.03 12.19 8.27
CA ASP A 87 -11.56 12.21 6.88
C ASP A 87 -11.76 10.83 6.24
N PHE A 88 -12.69 10.74 5.28
CA PHE A 88 -13.06 9.48 4.67
C PHE A 88 -11.94 8.83 3.88
N LYS A 89 -11.15 9.63 3.14
CA LYS A 89 -10.06 9.11 2.32
C LYS A 89 -9.00 8.50 3.21
N TYR A 90 -8.50 9.28 4.16
CA TYR A 90 -7.47 8.83 5.08
C TYR A 90 -7.93 7.62 5.92
N PHE A 91 -9.21 7.60 6.32
CA PHE A 91 -9.76 6.46 7.03
C PHE A 91 -9.75 5.20 6.16
N CYS A 92 -10.31 5.25 4.95
CA CYS A 92 -10.44 4.10 4.05
C CYS A 92 -9.07 3.54 3.64
N GLU A 93 -8.11 4.40 3.29
CA GLU A 93 -6.77 4.03 2.81
C GLU A 93 -6.00 3.18 3.85
N LEU A 94 -6.17 3.47 5.14
CA LEU A 94 -5.38 2.84 6.20
C LEU A 94 -6.13 1.84 7.06
N ARG A 95 -7.42 2.05 7.33
CA ARG A 95 -8.15 1.30 8.36
C ARG A 95 -8.83 0.06 7.77
N PRO A 96 -10.03 0.15 7.18
CA PRO A 96 -10.77 -1.03 6.75
C PRO A 96 -10.02 -1.84 5.69
N GLY A 97 -9.23 -1.19 4.81
CA GLY A 97 -8.45 -1.88 3.77
C GLY A 97 -7.30 -2.71 4.35
N LEU A 98 -6.29 -2.05 4.94
CA LEU A 98 -5.08 -2.73 5.42
C LEU A 98 -5.33 -3.62 6.66
N ILE A 99 -6.14 -3.17 7.62
CA ILE A 99 -6.47 -4.00 8.78
C ILE A 99 -7.38 -5.17 8.36
N GLY A 100 -8.31 -4.94 7.43
CA GLY A 100 -9.15 -5.99 6.85
C GLY A 100 -8.34 -7.06 6.13
N TRP A 101 -7.30 -6.66 5.38
CA TRP A 101 -6.36 -7.58 4.75
C TRP A 101 -5.69 -8.52 5.76
N VAL A 102 -5.14 -7.97 6.86
CA VAL A 102 -4.53 -8.77 7.93
C VAL A 102 -5.55 -9.72 8.58
N LEU A 103 -6.79 -9.27 8.78
CA LEU A 103 -7.84 -10.10 9.36
C LEU A 103 -8.22 -11.28 8.46
N ILE A 104 -8.33 -11.04 7.14
CA ILE A 104 -8.58 -12.12 6.16
C ILE A 104 -7.45 -13.15 6.21
N ASN A 105 -6.19 -12.69 6.21
CA ASN A 105 -5.03 -13.56 6.31
C ASN A 105 -5.05 -14.42 7.58
N LEU A 106 -5.33 -13.80 8.73
CA LEU A 106 -5.45 -14.51 10.00
C LEU A 106 -6.56 -15.58 9.95
N ALA A 107 -7.70 -15.26 9.34
CA ALA A 107 -8.79 -16.21 9.17
C ALA A 107 -8.41 -17.39 8.25
N LEU A 108 -7.65 -17.14 7.18
CA LEU A 108 -7.11 -18.17 6.30
C LEU A 108 -6.11 -19.07 7.02
N LEU A 109 -5.22 -18.49 7.84
CA LEU A 109 -4.28 -19.23 8.67
C LEU A 109 -5.02 -20.14 9.68
N VAL A 110 -6.02 -19.59 10.37
CA VAL A 110 -6.85 -20.36 11.32
C VAL A 110 -7.57 -21.49 10.61
N ARG A 111 -8.13 -21.24 9.42
CA ARG A 111 -8.79 -22.28 8.63
C ARG A 111 -7.82 -23.38 8.17
N GLU A 112 -6.58 -23.04 7.81
CA GLU A 112 -5.56 -24.04 7.50
C GLU A 112 -5.28 -24.94 8.72
N VAL A 113 -5.19 -24.36 9.92
CA VAL A 113 -5.01 -25.10 11.18
C VAL A 113 -6.20 -26.02 11.45
N GLU A 114 -7.43 -25.57 11.23
CA GLU A 114 -8.64 -26.39 11.39
C GLU A 114 -8.65 -27.60 10.45
N LEU A 115 -8.22 -27.43 9.20
CA LEU A 115 -8.23 -28.49 8.19
C LEU A 115 -7.08 -29.50 8.37
N TRP A 116 -5.89 -29.01 8.74
CA TRP A 116 -4.65 -29.81 8.68
C TRP A 116 -3.99 -30.02 10.05
N GLY A 117 -4.57 -29.49 11.12
CA GLY A 117 -4.10 -29.59 12.51
C GLY A 117 -2.86 -28.74 12.83
N ARG A 118 -2.21 -28.15 11.82
CA ARG A 118 -1.06 -27.26 11.96
C ARG A 118 -0.95 -26.33 10.74
N PRO A 119 -0.43 -25.11 10.94
CA PRO A 119 -0.17 -24.20 9.83
C PRO A 119 1.09 -24.62 9.05
N SER A 120 1.06 -24.43 7.73
CA SER A 120 2.22 -24.68 6.88
C SER A 120 3.28 -23.59 7.04
N LEU A 121 4.55 -23.92 6.77
CA LEU A 121 5.63 -22.92 6.82
C LEU A 121 5.39 -21.80 5.80
N ALA A 122 4.86 -22.13 4.62
CA ALA A 122 4.50 -21.15 3.60
C ALA A 122 3.43 -20.17 4.09
N MET A 123 2.37 -20.66 4.75
CA MET A 123 1.31 -19.82 5.29
C MET A 123 1.84 -18.86 6.37
N TRP A 124 2.71 -19.35 7.26
CA TRP A 124 3.37 -18.50 8.26
C TRP A 124 4.18 -17.37 7.63
N LEU A 125 4.97 -17.66 6.59
CA LEU A 125 5.78 -16.66 5.92
C LEU A 125 4.91 -15.59 5.27
N VAL A 126 3.90 -15.97 4.50
CA VAL A 126 2.99 -15.02 3.84
C VAL A 126 2.30 -14.13 4.88
N ASN A 127 1.70 -14.72 5.91
CA ASN A 127 1.01 -13.98 6.97
C ASN A 127 1.97 -13.04 7.71
N GLY A 128 3.16 -13.53 8.06
CA GLY A 128 4.17 -12.75 8.79
C GLY A 128 4.71 -11.59 7.99
N PHE A 129 5.04 -11.78 6.71
CA PHE A 129 5.54 -10.71 5.86
C PHE A 129 4.49 -9.62 5.61
N GLN A 130 3.25 -10.02 5.32
CA GLN A 130 2.17 -9.09 5.06
C GLN A 130 1.74 -8.34 6.33
N LEU A 131 1.74 -9.01 7.50
CA LEU A 131 1.53 -8.36 8.79
C LEU A 131 2.63 -7.34 9.11
N LEU A 132 3.90 -7.67 8.85
CA LEU A 132 5.02 -6.74 9.04
C LEU A 132 4.83 -5.48 8.18
N TYR A 133 4.46 -5.66 6.91
CA TYR A 133 4.21 -4.55 5.99
C TYR A 133 3.07 -3.64 6.45
N VAL A 134 1.92 -4.22 6.85
CA VAL A 134 0.79 -3.43 7.36
C VAL A 134 1.10 -2.75 8.69
N GLY A 135 1.77 -3.45 9.61
CA GLY A 135 2.21 -2.89 10.88
C GLY A 135 3.17 -1.71 10.67
N ASP A 136 4.11 -1.83 9.75
CA ASP A 136 5.06 -0.79 9.37
C ASP A 136 4.37 0.44 8.74
N ALA A 137 3.35 0.23 7.89
CA ALA A 137 2.53 1.31 7.33
C ALA A 137 1.73 2.06 8.40
N LEU A 138 1.11 1.34 9.33
CA LEU A 138 0.33 1.93 10.43
C LEU A 138 1.20 2.62 11.49
N TRP A 139 2.44 2.16 11.67
CA TRP A 139 3.42 2.82 12.54
C TRP A 139 3.91 4.14 11.93
N HIS A 140 4.11 4.17 10.61
CA HIS A 140 4.58 5.33 9.87
C HIS A 140 3.44 6.07 9.15
N GLU A 141 2.26 6.08 9.77
CA GLU A 141 1.02 6.66 9.25
C GLU A 141 1.16 8.13 8.79
N GLU A 142 2.00 8.92 9.46
CA GLU A 142 2.29 10.30 9.04
C GLU A 142 2.85 10.41 7.62
N ALA A 143 3.60 9.39 7.15
CA ALA A 143 4.18 9.39 5.82
C ALA A 143 3.12 9.33 4.72
N ILE A 144 1.97 8.71 5.01
CA ILE A 144 0.85 8.55 4.07
C ILE A 144 0.19 9.89 3.77
N LEU A 145 0.20 10.83 4.71
CA LEU A 145 -0.31 12.20 4.50
C LEU A 145 0.43 12.96 3.40
N THR A 146 1.56 12.44 2.92
CA THR A 146 2.36 13.03 1.83
C THR A 146 2.25 12.27 0.51
N THR A 147 1.39 11.25 0.42
CA THR A 147 1.17 10.48 -0.81
C THR A 147 0.33 11.28 -1.81
N MET A 148 0.51 10.96 -3.09
CA MET A 148 -0.28 11.52 -4.19
C MET A 148 -1.79 11.32 -3.99
N ASP A 149 -2.16 10.17 -3.45
CA ASP A 149 -3.54 9.77 -3.20
C ASP A 149 -4.20 10.75 -2.21
N ILE A 150 -3.51 11.15 -1.13
CA ILE A 150 -3.99 12.14 -0.16
C ILE A 150 -3.92 13.58 -0.70
N THR A 151 -2.82 13.96 -1.35
CA THR A 151 -2.55 15.39 -1.63
C THR A 151 -3.09 15.88 -2.97
N HIS A 152 -3.35 15.00 -3.93
CA HIS A 152 -3.67 15.39 -5.31
C HIS A 152 -4.94 14.75 -5.87
N ASP A 153 -5.20 13.48 -5.57
CA ASP A 153 -6.31 12.75 -6.17
C ASP A 153 -7.60 12.99 -5.38
N GLY A 154 -8.76 13.00 -6.04
CA GLY A 154 -10.05 13.09 -5.35
C GLY A 154 -10.43 11.78 -4.66
N PHE A 155 -11.42 11.80 -3.75
CA PHE A 155 -11.94 10.56 -3.17
C PHE A 155 -13.27 10.16 -3.81
N GLY A 156 -13.21 9.29 -4.81
CA GLY A 156 -14.34 8.74 -5.54
C GLY A 156 -14.33 7.22 -5.58
N PHE A 157 -15.10 6.65 -6.50
CA PHE A 157 -15.27 5.19 -6.60
C PHE A 157 -13.95 4.44 -6.80
N MET A 158 -13.02 4.97 -7.58
CA MET A 158 -11.73 4.32 -7.82
C MET A 158 -10.96 4.05 -6.53
N LEU A 159 -10.78 5.08 -5.68
CA LEU A 159 -10.06 4.94 -4.41
C LEU A 159 -10.88 4.17 -3.38
N ALA A 160 -12.18 4.47 -3.25
CA ALA A 160 -13.04 3.75 -2.30
C ALA A 160 -13.11 2.24 -2.60
N PHE A 161 -13.22 1.85 -3.87
CA PHE A 161 -13.16 0.45 -4.30
C PHE A 161 -11.76 -0.14 -4.07
N GLY A 162 -10.71 0.61 -4.43
CA GLY A 162 -9.33 0.23 -4.19
C GLY A 162 -9.08 -0.15 -2.72
N ASP A 163 -9.46 0.74 -1.82
CA ASP A 163 -9.23 0.62 -0.38
C ASP A 163 -10.08 -0.49 0.25
N LEU A 164 -11.40 -0.53 -0.05
CA LEU A 164 -12.35 -1.38 0.66
C LEU A 164 -12.46 -2.79 0.06
N ALA A 165 -12.27 -2.93 -1.25
CA ALA A 165 -12.51 -4.20 -1.96
C ALA A 165 -11.25 -4.73 -2.64
N TRP A 166 -10.47 -3.89 -3.34
CA TRP A 166 -9.31 -4.40 -4.06
C TRP A 166 -8.21 -4.90 -3.11
N VAL A 167 -7.75 -4.05 -2.19
CA VAL A 167 -6.65 -4.37 -1.27
C VAL A 167 -6.92 -5.64 -0.44
N PRO A 168 -7.97 -5.72 0.40
CA PRO A 168 -8.14 -6.86 1.30
C PRO A 168 -8.37 -8.20 0.57
N PHE A 169 -9.09 -8.21 -0.55
CA PHE A 169 -9.48 -9.44 -1.22
C PHE A 169 -8.48 -9.90 -2.30
N THR A 170 -7.68 -9.01 -2.87
CA THR A 170 -6.64 -9.39 -3.84
C THR A 170 -5.26 -9.55 -3.21
N TYR A 171 -4.93 -8.80 -2.15
CA TYR A 171 -3.59 -8.89 -1.54
C TYR A 171 -3.47 -10.10 -0.60
N SER A 172 -4.59 -10.75 -0.26
CA SER A 172 -4.64 -12.02 0.47
C SER A 172 -4.59 -13.25 -0.45
N LEU A 173 -4.45 -13.08 -1.78
CA LEU A 173 -4.50 -14.20 -2.74
C LEU A 173 -3.45 -15.28 -2.47
N GLN A 174 -2.27 -14.94 -1.95
CA GLN A 174 -1.23 -15.92 -1.61
C GLN A 174 -1.69 -16.84 -0.47
N ALA A 175 -2.28 -16.27 0.59
CA ALA A 175 -2.85 -17.04 1.69
C ALA A 175 -4.08 -17.86 1.24
N GLN A 176 -4.94 -17.26 0.40
CA GLN A 176 -6.09 -17.98 -0.18
C GLN A 176 -5.63 -19.17 -1.01
N PHE A 177 -4.60 -18.98 -1.84
CA PHE A 177 -4.04 -20.04 -2.67
C PHE A 177 -3.45 -21.18 -1.84
N LEU A 178 -2.65 -20.86 -0.82
CA LEU A 178 -2.02 -21.86 0.06
C LEU A 178 -3.03 -22.73 0.81
N LEU A 179 -4.20 -22.17 1.16
CA LEU A 179 -5.25 -22.93 1.83
C LEU A 179 -5.77 -24.10 0.97
N TYR A 180 -5.89 -23.91 -0.34
CA TYR A 180 -6.40 -24.91 -1.28
C TYR A 180 -5.29 -25.67 -2.02
N HIS A 181 -4.07 -25.14 -2.04
CA HIS A 181 -2.91 -25.74 -2.69
C HIS A 181 -1.71 -25.79 -1.73
N PRO A 182 -1.72 -26.69 -0.72
CA PRO A 182 -0.62 -26.83 0.22
C PRO A 182 0.71 -27.05 -0.52
N GLN A 183 1.67 -26.16 -0.31
CA GLN A 183 2.99 -26.24 -0.91
C GLN A 183 4.02 -26.77 0.11
N PRO A 184 4.77 -27.84 -0.21
CA PRO A 184 5.88 -28.24 0.63
C PRO A 184 6.98 -27.17 0.52
N LEU A 185 7.31 -26.54 1.64
CA LEU A 185 8.38 -25.55 1.72
C LEU A 185 9.45 -26.03 2.70
N GLU A 186 10.63 -26.32 2.17
CA GLU A 186 11.77 -26.72 2.98
C GLU A 186 12.46 -25.51 3.62
N LEU A 187 13.10 -25.73 4.77
CA LEU A 187 13.78 -24.69 5.55
C LEU A 187 14.85 -23.89 4.75
N PRO A 188 15.68 -24.50 3.88
CA PRO A 188 16.65 -23.73 3.09
C PRO A 188 15.97 -22.73 2.16
N MET A 189 14.92 -23.15 1.46
CA MET A 189 14.16 -22.29 0.55
C MET A 189 13.44 -21.18 1.32
N ALA A 190 12.81 -21.52 2.45
CA ALA A 190 12.20 -20.53 3.35
C ALA A 190 13.23 -19.48 3.82
N SER A 191 14.46 -19.89 4.13
CA SER A 191 15.54 -18.99 4.55
C SER A 191 15.93 -18.01 3.44
N VAL A 192 16.02 -18.48 2.19
CA VAL A 192 16.27 -17.64 1.02
C VAL A 192 15.12 -16.64 0.82
N ILE A 193 13.87 -17.07 0.92
CA ILE A 193 12.70 -16.20 0.79
C ILE A 193 12.70 -15.12 1.88
N CYS A 194 12.99 -15.49 3.14
CA CYS A 194 13.14 -14.54 4.24
C CYS A 194 14.24 -13.51 3.96
N LEU A 195 15.38 -13.94 3.39
CA LEU A 195 16.45 -13.03 3.01
C LEU A 195 16.00 -12.04 1.92
N ILE A 196 15.29 -12.51 0.89
CA ILE A 196 14.73 -11.65 -0.17
C ILE A 196 13.78 -10.62 0.46
N ASN A 197 12.85 -11.04 1.33
CA ASN A 197 11.94 -10.13 2.01
C ASN A 197 12.68 -9.11 2.88
N ALA A 198 13.71 -9.55 3.63
CA ALA A 198 14.51 -8.68 4.48
C ALA A 198 15.28 -7.63 3.69
N VAL A 199 15.85 -8.01 2.53
CA VAL A 199 16.52 -7.07 1.61
C VAL A 199 15.51 -6.06 1.06
N GLY A 200 14.35 -6.52 0.59
CA GLY A 200 13.29 -5.63 0.09
C GLY A 200 12.83 -4.63 1.17
N TYR A 201 12.57 -5.11 2.38
CA TYR A 201 12.17 -4.28 3.52
C TYR A 201 13.26 -3.28 3.90
N TYR A 202 14.53 -3.69 3.94
CA TYR A 202 15.67 -2.82 4.25
C TYR A 202 15.77 -1.66 3.25
N ILE A 203 15.64 -1.94 1.95
CA ILE A 203 15.65 -0.92 0.90
C ILE A 203 14.43 0.01 1.05
N PHE A 204 13.22 -0.57 1.17
CA PHE A 204 11.97 0.18 1.28
C PHE A 204 11.96 1.14 2.48
N ARG A 205 12.23 0.60 3.67
CA ARG A 205 12.21 1.36 4.93
C ARG A 205 13.41 2.31 5.00
N GLY A 206 14.59 1.88 4.56
CA GLY A 206 15.78 2.73 4.50
C GLY A 206 15.56 3.98 3.63
N ALA A 207 15.05 3.79 2.41
CA ALA A 207 14.75 4.89 1.49
C ALA A 207 13.69 5.86 2.05
N ASN A 208 12.59 5.33 2.60
CA ASN A 208 11.51 6.13 3.14
C ASN A 208 11.94 6.91 4.40
N SER A 209 12.68 6.27 5.31
CA SER A 209 13.23 6.92 6.49
C SER A 209 14.22 8.02 6.11
N GLN A 210 15.12 7.77 5.15
CA GLN A 210 16.05 8.80 4.65
C GLN A 210 15.30 10.03 4.09
N LYS A 211 14.27 9.81 3.26
CA LYS A 211 13.43 10.89 2.71
C LYS A 211 12.67 11.63 3.82
N ASN A 212 12.10 10.91 4.78
CA ASN A 212 11.30 11.50 5.84
C ASN A 212 12.16 12.33 6.80
N THR A 213 13.29 11.79 7.26
CA THR A 213 14.25 12.52 8.09
C THR A 213 14.75 13.78 7.38
N PHE A 214 15.11 13.68 6.10
CA PHE A 214 15.53 14.84 5.32
C PHE A 214 14.45 15.91 5.19
N ARG A 215 13.20 15.53 4.94
CA ARG A 215 12.09 16.49 4.82
C ARG A 215 11.73 17.15 6.15
N LYS A 216 11.87 16.45 7.28
CA LYS A 216 11.58 16.97 8.63
C LYS A 216 12.72 17.81 9.18
N ASN A 217 13.96 17.34 9.04
CA ASN A 217 15.14 18.00 9.55
C ASN A 217 16.36 17.77 8.62
N PRO A 218 16.59 18.68 7.64
CA PRO A 218 17.73 18.57 6.72
C PRO A 218 19.11 18.63 7.40
N THR A 219 19.20 19.14 8.63
CA THR A 219 20.47 19.27 9.38
C THR A 219 20.75 18.07 10.29
N ASP A 220 19.86 17.06 10.31
CA ASP A 220 20.08 15.83 11.07
C ASP A 220 21.38 15.14 10.58
N PRO A 221 22.30 14.74 11.49
CA PRO A 221 23.59 14.16 11.11
C PRO A 221 23.50 12.95 10.17
N ARG A 222 22.38 12.21 10.20
CA ARG A 222 22.14 11.05 9.33
C ARG A 222 21.94 11.40 7.86
N VAL A 223 21.55 12.64 7.57
CA VAL A 223 21.24 13.12 6.21
C VAL A 223 22.01 14.38 5.82
N ALA A 224 22.63 15.08 6.77
CA ALA A 224 23.35 16.33 6.52
C ALA A 224 24.53 16.18 5.54
N GLY A 225 25.15 15.00 5.48
CA GLY A 225 26.24 14.70 4.53
C GLY A 225 25.76 14.26 3.14
N LEU A 226 24.46 14.20 2.89
CA LEU A 226 23.91 13.79 1.61
C LEU A 226 23.94 14.95 0.62
N GLU A 227 24.41 14.68 -0.59
CA GLU A 227 24.32 15.62 -1.71
C GLU A 227 22.86 15.90 -2.07
N THR A 228 22.59 17.18 -2.36
CA THR A 228 21.28 17.67 -2.77
C THR A 228 21.36 18.61 -3.97
N ILE A 229 20.24 18.78 -4.67
CA ILE A 229 20.04 19.83 -5.66
C ILE A 229 19.05 20.86 -5.07
N PRO A 230 19.42 22.15 -4.98
CA PRO A 230 18.50 23.20 -4.58
C PRO A 230 17.47 23.46 -5.69
N THR A 231 16.22 23.71 -5.31
CA THR A 231 15.14 24.03 -6.23
C THR A 231 14.67 25.47 -6.08
N ALA A 232 14.09 26.04 -7.13
CA ALA A 232 13.51 27.39 -7.11
C ALA A 232 12.35 27.54 -6.10
N THR A 233 11.76 26.41 -5.66
CA THR A 233 10.68 26.41 -4.66
C THR A 233 11.20 26.49 -3.21
N GLY A 234 12.51 26.71 -3.02
CA GLY A 234 13.16 26.70 -1.70
C GLY A 234 13.27 25.31 -1.06
N ARG A 235 12.95 24.24 -1.81
CA ARG A 235 13.13 22.85 -1.38
C ARG A 235 14.43 22.30 -1.95
N GLN A 236 14.85 21.15 -1.46
CA GLN A 236 16.04 20.45 -1.95
C GLN A 236 15.66 19.03 -2.37
N LEU A 237 16.31 18.52 -3.42
CA LEU A 237 16.16 17.15 -3.91
C LEU A 237 17.37 16.33 -3.47
N LEU A 238 17.15 15.18 -2.83
CA LEU A 238 18.23 14.25 -2.49
C LEU A 238 18.75 13.57 -3.75
N VAL A 239 20.07 13.60 -3.96
CA VAL A 239 20.72 13.00 -5.14
C VAL A 239 21.80 11.98 -4.80
N SER A 240 21.86 11.57 -3.54
CA SER A 240 22.80 10.61 -2.98
C SER A 240 22.08 9.66 -2.02
N GLY A 241 22.80 8.67 -1.48
CA GLY A 241 22.19 7.59 -0.70
C GLY A 241 21.27 6.73 -1.56
N TRP A 242 20.11 6.34 -1.04
CA TRP A 242 19.14 5.54 -1.78
C TRP A 242 18.61 6.27 -3.01
N TRP A 243 18.36 7.57 -2.88
CA TRP A 243 17.81 8.44 -3.92
C TRP A 243 18.85 8.86 -4.96
N GLY A 244 20.13 8.55 -4.76
CA GLY A 244 21.18 8.69 -5.76
C GLY A 244 21.36 7.46 -6.65
N MET A 245 20.90 6.29 -6.19
CA MET A 245 21.05 5.03 -6.94
C MET A 245 19.99 4.87 -8.01
N VAL A 246 18.73 5.14 -7.64
CA VAL A 246 17.55 5.16 -8.51
C VAL A 246 16.60 6.24 -8.01
N ARG A 247 15.70 6.74 -8.87
CA ARG A 247 14.75 7.80 -8.49
C ARG A 247 13.69 7.33 -7.49
N HIS A 248 13.34 6.03 -7.50
CA HIS A 248 12.33 5.42 -6.63
C HIS A 248 12.84 4.12 -5.96
N PRO A 249 13.80 4.21 -5.03
CA PRO A 249 14.36 3.05 -4.35
C PRO A 249 13.32 2.35 -3.47
N ASN A 250 12.35 3.09 -2.93
CA ASN A 250 11.24 2.53 -2.17
C ASN A 250 10.38 1.60 -3.03
N TYR A 251 10.12 1.94 -4.30
CA TYR A 251 9.35 1.08 -5.21
C TYR A 251 10.10 -0.21 -5.54
N LEU A 252 11.43 -0.14 -5.67
CA LEU A 252 12.26 -1.34 -5.82
C LEU A 252 12.14 -2.27 -4.60
N GLY A 253 12.23 -1.71 -3.40
CA GLY A 253 12.05 -2.46 -2.15
C GLY A 253 10.68 -3.15 -2.07
N ASP A 254 9.62 -2.43 -2.45
CA ASP A 254 8.27 -3.01 -2.51
C ASP A 254 8.15 -4.17 -3.50
N LEU A 255 8.74 -4.05 -4.70
CA LEU A 255 8.71 -5.14 -5.69
C LEU A 255 9.46 -6.39 -5.22
N ILE A 256 10.57 -6.21 -4.50
CA ILE A 256 11.33 -7.32 -3.91
C ILE A 256 10.49 -8.02 -2.82
N MET A 257 9.80 -7.24 -1.97
CA MET A 257 8.88 -7.80 -0.97
C MET A 257 7.71 -8.52 -1.65
N ALA A 258 7.09 -7.91 -2.66
CA ALA A 258 6.00 -8.50 -3.43
C ALA A 258 6.38 -9.87 -4.03
N LEU A 259 7.60 -9.99 -4.57
CA LEU A 259 8.14 -11.26 -5.03
C LEU A 259 8.28 -12.26 -3.87
N ALA A 260 8.85 -11.84 -2.74
CA ALA A 260 9.04 -12.69 -1.57
C ALA A 260 7.72 -13.21 -0.98
N TRP A 261 6.61 -12.47 -1.12
CA TRP A 261 5.30 -12.91 -0.66
C TRP A 261 4.69 -13.99 -1.56
N SER A 262 5.01 -13.98 -2.85
CA SER A 262 4.51 -14.96 -3.82
C SER A 262 5.33 -16.25 -3.86
N LEU A 263 6.64 -16.21 -3.60
CA LEU A 263 7.53 -17.38 -3.65
C LEU A 263 7.12 -18.57 -2.75
N PRO A 264 6.55 -18.39 -1.54
CA PRO A 264 6.03 -19.49 -0.72
C PRO A 264 4.94 -20.32 -1.41
N CYS A 265 4.25 -19.76 -2.40
CA CYS A 265 3.20 -20.44 -3.17
C CYS A 265 3.76 -21.33 -4.31
N GLY A 266 5.08 -21.43 -4.45
CA GLY A 266 5.72 -22.15 -5.55
C GLY A 266 5.58 -21.42 -6.89
N VAL A 267 6.11 -22.03 -7.96
CA VAL A 267 6.20 -21.42 -9.30
C VAL A 267 5.25 -22.04 -10.33
N SER A 268 4.42 -23.00 -9.91
CA SER A 268 3.54 -23.76 -10.80
C SER A 268 2.30 -22.98 -11.26
N HIS A 269 1.86 -21.98 -10.49
CA HIS A 269 0.66 -21.20 -10.78
C HIS A 269 0.97 -19.71 -10.86
N LEU A 270 0.34 -19.03 -11.80
CA LEU A 270 0.50 -17.59 -11.99
C LEU A 270 -0.31 -16.75 -10.97
N LEU A 271 -1.39 -17.29 -10.43
CA LEU A 271 -2.33 -16.56 -9.57
C LEU A 271 -1.65 -15.88 -8.35
N PRO A 272 -0.76 -16.54 -7.59
CA PRO A 272 -0.05 -15.90 -6.48
C PRO A 272 0.87 -14.74 -6.90
N TYR A 273 1.31 -14.72 -8.16
CA TYR A 273 2.15 -13.66 -8.74
C TYR A 273 1.34 -12.52 -9.33
N PHE A 274 0.01 -12.61 -9.38
CA PHE A 274 -0.86 -11.52 -9.82
C PHE A 274 -0.56 -10.23 -9.06
N TYR A 275 -0.38 -10.31 -7.73
CA TYR A 275 -0.01 -9.16 -6.91
C TYR A 275 1.28 -8.49 -7.41
N LEU A 276 2.35 -9.25 -7.64
CA LEU A 276 3.62 -8.72 -8.14
C LEU A 276 3.45 -8.03 -9.50
N LEU A 277 2.73 -8.66 -10.43
CA LEU A 277 2.52 -8.11 -11.77
C LEU A 277 1.67 -6.84 -11.75
N TYR A 278 0.56 -6.88 -11.02
CA TYR A 278 -0.31 -5.73 -10.80
C TYR A 278 0.45 -4.58 -10.14
N PHE A 279 1.21 -4.86 -9.08
CA PHE A 279 1.94 -3.86 -8.32
C PHE A 279 3.08 -3.26 -9.15
N ALA A 280 3.77 -4.04 -9.98
CA ALA A 280 4.74 -3.52 -10.94
C ALA A 280 4.10 -2.54 -11.94
N ALA A 281 2.96 -2.90 -12.54
CA ALA A 281 2.24 -2.00 -13.44
C ALA A 281 1.79 -0.71 -12.72
N LEU A 282 1.26 -0.84 -11.49
CA LEU A 282 0.85 0.28 -10.66
C LEU A 282 2.03 1.22 -10.35
N LEU A 283 3.19 0.68 -9.96
CA LEU A 283 4.37 1.45 -9.61
C LEU A 283 4.98 2.16 -10.82
N VAL A 284 5.02 1.51 -12.00
CA VAL A 284 5.46 2.16 -13.24
C VAL A 284 4.52 3.31 -13.63
N HIS A 285 3.21 3.10 -13.52
CA HIS A 285 2.24 4.18 -13.77
C HIS A 285 2.39 5.32 -12.74
N ARG A 286 2.59 4.99 -11.46
CA ARG A 286 2.77 5.96 -10.37
C ARG A 286 4.05 6.76 -10.54
N GLU A 287 5.16 6.11 -10.91
CA GLU A 287 6.43 6.77 -11.24
C GLU A 287 6.25 7.76 -12.40
N ALA A 288 5.61 7.34 -13.50
CA ALA A 288 5.42 8.20 -14.65
C ALA A 288 4.57 9.45 -14.32
N ARG A 289 3.62 9.34 -13.38
CA ARG A 289 2.86 10.49 -12.86
C ARG A 289 3.73 11.39 -12.00
N ASP A 290 4.49 10.84 -11.07
CA ASP A 290 5.38 11.59 -10.18
C ASP A 290 6.46 12.35 -10.96
N GLU A 291 7.04 11.72 -11.99
CA GLU A 291 8.01 12.31 -12.90
C GLU A 291 7.43 13.56 -13.59
N ARG A 292 6.19 13.50 -14.10
CA ARG A 292 5.52 14.66 -14.73
C ARG A 292 5.27 15.77 -13.72
N GLN A 293 4.81 15.44 -12.52
CA GLN A 293 4.56 16.42 -11.46
C GLN A 293 5.85 17.09 -10.97
N CYS A 294 6.90 16.30 -10.75
CA CYS A 294 8.20 16.80 -10.33
C CYS A 294 8.86 17.67 -11.42
N LEU A 295 8.72 17.29 -12.70
CA LEU A 295 9.18 18.13 -13.81
C LEU A 295 8.43 19.46 -13.88
N GLN A 296 7.10 19.45 -13.74
CA GLN A 296 6.29 20.68 -13.72
C GLN A 296 6.65 21.58 -12.52
N LYS A 297 6.92 20.98 -11.36
CA LYS A 297 7.17 21.69 -10.11
C LYS A 297 8.60 22.23 -9.98
N TYR A 298 9.60 21.45 -10.36
CA TYR A 298 11.02 21.78 -10.12
C TYR A 298 11.80 22.12 -11.40
N GLY A 299 11.23 21.88 -12.60
CA GLY A 299 11.78 22.33 -13.87
C GLY A 299 13.23 21.88 -14.11
N LEU A 300 14.14 22.83 -14.25
CA LEU A 300 15.57 22.57 -14.51
C LEU A 300 16.24 21.75 -13.41
N ALA A 301 15.88 21.95 -12.14
CA ALA A 301 16.43 21.17 -11.04
C ALA A 301 16.06 19.69 -11.15
N TRP A 302 14.84 19.39 -11.62
CA TRP A 302 14.42 18.01 -11.89
C TRP A 302 15.19 17.40 -13.06
N ARG A 303 15.40 18.16 -14.14
CA ARG A 303 16.19 17.67 -15.28
C ARG A 303 17.63 17.33 -14.88
N GLU A 304 18.25 18.16 -14.04
CA GLU A 304 19.58 17.86 -13.49
C GLU A 304 19.55 16.63 -12.58
N TYR A 305 18.50 16.47 -11.77
CA TYR A 305 18.30 15.25 -10.98
C TYR A 305 18.23 14.00 -11.87
N CYS A 306 17.39 14.00 -12.90
CA CYS A 306 17.26 12.87 -13.83
C CYS A 306 18.54 12.60 -14.62
N ARG A 307 19.39 13.61 -14.85
CA ARG A 307 20.71 13.43 -15.47
C ARG A 307 21.69 12.70 -14.55
N ARG A 308 21.66 13.00 -13.24
CA ARG A 308 22.52 12.34 -12.24
C ARG A 308 22.02 10.95 -11.86
N VAL A 309 20.71 10.79 -11.78
CA VAL A 309 20.03 9.56 -11.38
C VAL A 309 19.14 9.09 -12.54
N PRO A 310 19.73 8.45 -13.57
CA PRO A 310 19.02 8.13 -14.81
C PRO A 310 17.95 7.06 -14.61
N TYR A 311 18.22 6.09 -13.72
CA TYR A 311 17.36 4.94 -13.45
C TYR A 311 16.18 5.31 -12.56
N ARG A 312 14.99 4.83 -12.93
CA ARG A 312 13.72 5.13 -12.28
C ARG A 312 13.47 4.23 -11.08
N ILE A 313 13.48 2.92 -11.30
CA ILE A 313 13.13 1.92 -10.28
C ILE A 313 14.22 0.87 -10.17
N VAL A 314 14.63 0.27 -11.28
CA VAL A 314 15.57 -0.85 -11.29
C VAL A 314 16.91 -0.37 -11.83
N PRO A 315 17.98 -0.39 -10.99
CA PRO A 315 19.27 0.14 -11.41
C PRO A 315 19.77 -0.62 -12.64
N TYR A 316 20.33 0.11 -13.61
CA TYR A 316 20.86 -0.43 -14.87
C TYR A 316 19.82 -1.05 -15.83
N ILE A 317 18.52 -0.97 -15.52
CA ILE A 317 17.45 -1.53 -16.38
C ILE A 317 16.42 -0.47 -16.75
N TYR A 318 15.82 0.20 -15.75
CA TYR A 318 14.72 1.15 -15.93
C TYR A 318 14.80 2.28 -14.92
#